data_AF-A0A534LH52-F1
#
_entry.id   AF-A0A534LH52-F1
#
_cell.length_a   1.000
_cell.length_b   1.000
_cell.length_c   1.000
_cell.angle_alpha   90.00
_cell.angle_beta   90.00
_cell.angle_gamma   90.00
#
_symmetry.space_group_name_H-M   'P 1'
#
loop_
_entity.id
_entity.type
_entity.pdbx_description
1 polymer ?
#
loop_
_entity_poly.entity_id
_entity_poly.type
_entity_poly.pdbx_seq_one_letter_code
_entity_poly.pdbx_strand_id
1 'polypeptide(L)'
;MKLRSSWSLVSLFAILVAVGIVSAVILIQQTQPAVPIQGGMTALCANTSATPNNVTLGSNGQETFSCDSAAPTTHPAFTTNGAVVVTPTVTGYAAPYNATGLFVFIANGAVNTGTCSSRTGATRINDGQSMALTQNSWNYCAKYEIVGLTGLPQFTVTWNL
;
A
#
# COMPACT_ATOMS: atom_id res chain seq x y z
N MET A 1 41.70 66.11 29.61
CA MET A 1 41.12 65.32 28.49
C MET A 1 41.68 63.90 28.49
N LYS A 2 41.10 62.92 29.22
CA LYS A 2 41.42 61.48 29.05
C LYS A 2 40.27 60.52 29.38
N LEU A 3 39.05 61.00 29.65
CA LEU A 3 37.93 60.13 30.08
C LEU A 3 36.92 59.72 28.99
N ARG A 4 37.03 60.21 27.76
CA ARG A 4 36.05 59.93 26.69
C ARG A 4 36.39 58.75 25.78
N SER A 5 37.64 58.25 25.82
CA SER A 5 38.10 57.15 24.95
C SER A 5 37.78 55.76 25.50
N SER A 6 37.69 55.62 26.84
CA SER A 6 37.43 54.31 27.47
C SER A 6 35.98 53.84 27.30
N TRP A 7 35.02 54.76 27.18
CA TRP A 7 33.59 54.42 27.08
C TRP A 7 33.19 53.89 25.70
N SER A 8 33.81 54.36 24.60
CA SER A 8 33.51 53.82 23.27
C SER A 8 34.10 52.42 23.09
N LEU A 9 35.28 52.15 23.66
CA LEU A 9 35.90 50.82 23.64
C LEU A 9 35.10 49.79 24.44
N VAL A 10 34.58 50.16 25.62
CA VAL A 10 33.74 49.27 26.44
C VAL A 10 32.39 49.00 25.76
N SER A 11 31.79 50.00 25.12
CA SER A 11 30.54 49.82 24.38
C SER A 11 30.74 48.95 23.13
N LEU A 12 31.83 49.14 22.40
CA LEU A 12 32.18 48.29 21.25
C LEU A 12 32.47 46.84 21.69
N PHE A 13 33.15 46.65 22.82
CA PHE A 13 33.38 45.33 23.41
C PHE A 13 32.07 44.66 23.85
N ALA A 14 31.14 45.42 24.46
CA ALA A 14 29.84 44.90 24.87
C ALA A 14 28.97 44.48 23.67
N ILE A 15 29.05 45.21 22.55
CA ILE A 15 28.35 44.87 21.31
C ILE A 15 29.00 43.64 20.65
N LEU A 16 30.33 43.51 20.68
CA LEU A 16 31.05 42.33 20.18
C LEU A 16 30.77 41.06 21.01
N VAL A 17 30.54 41.18 22.32
CA VAL A 17 30.17 40.06 23.21
C VAL A 17 28.69 39.66 23.03
N ALA A 18 27.81 40.59 22.63
CA ALA A 18 26.38 40.32 22.41
C ALA A 18 26.09 39.57 21.10
N VAL A 19 27.02 39.56 20.13
CA VAL A 19 26.96 38.68 18.94
C VAL A 19 27.59 37.32 19.28
N GLY A 20 27.22 36.76 20.43
CA GLY A 20 27.47 35.37 20.76
C GLY A 20 26.61 34.51 19.86
N ILE A 21 27.18 34.11 18.73
CA ILE A 21 26.58 33.17 17.78
C ILE A 21 26.09 31.96 18.57
N VAL A 22 24.78 31.76 18.59
CA VAL A 22 24.18 30.50 19.05
C VAL A 22 24.52 29.46 17.99
N SER A 23 25.75 28.96 18.05
CA SER A 23 26.15 27.78 17.30
C SER A 23 25.45 26.62 17.98
N ALA A 24 24.43 26.05 17.34
CA ALA A 24 23.92 24.75 17.75
C ALA A 24 25.08 23.75 17.64
N VAL A 25 25.72 23.43 18.77
CA VAL A 25 26.77 22.41 18.83
C VAL A 25 26.05 21.08 18.76
N ILE A 26 26.09 20.45 17.59
CA ILE A 26 25.71 19.05 17.46
C ILE A 26 26.74 18.25 18.25
N LEU A 27 26.36 17.84 19.47
CA LEU A 27 27.21 17.05 20.36
C LEU A 27 27.48 15.64 19.80
N ILE A 28 26.48 15.05 19.14
CA ILE A 28 26.62 13.80 18.40
C ILE A 28 25.51 13.73 17.35
N GLN A 29 25.87 13.32 16.13
CA GLN A 29 24.93 12.92 15.09
C GLN A 29 25.30 11.50 14.69
N GLN A 30 24.32 10.62 14.70
CA GLN A 30 24.50 9.23 14.31
C GLN A 30 23.50 8.93 13.21
N THR A 31 24.00 8.44 12.08
CA THR A 31 23.19 7.88 11.01
C THR A 31 23.21 6.38 11.18
N GLN A 32 22.06 5.79 11.51
CA GLN A 32 21.90 4.35 11.56
C GLN A 32 21.79 3.81 10.13
N PRO A 33 22.32 2.61 9.85
CA PRO A 33 22.12 1.99 8.55
C PRO A 33 20.63 1.67 8.35
N ALA A 34 20.15 1.83 7.11
CA ALA A 34 18.86 1.30 6.73
C ALA A 34 18.92 -0.23 6.77
N VAL A 35 18.01 -0.85 7.51
CA VAL A 35 17.83 -2.32 7.51
C VAL A 35 16.73 -2.64 6.50
N PRO A 36 17.04 -3.27 5.36
CA PRO A 36 16.04 -3.58 4.36
C PRO A 36 15.09 -4.67 4.87
N ILE A 37 13.83 -4.59 4.44
CA ILE A 37 12.85 -5.65 4.68
C ILE A 37 13.12 -6.76 3.65
N GLN A 38 13.46 -7.97 4.11
CA GLN A 38 13.45 -9.14 3.23
C GLN A 38 12.00 -9.62 3.09
N GLY A 39 11.41 -9.38 1.92
CA GLY A 39 10.12 -9.89 1.54
C GLY A 39 10.11 -10.27 0.07
N GLY A 40 9.29 -11.24 -0.28
CA GLY A 40 9.08 -11.67 -1.66
C GLY A 40 7.60 -11.95 -1.87
N MET A 41 7.17 -11.85 -3.13
CA MET A 41 5.82 -12.15 -3.57
C MET A 41 5.90 -13.28 -4.60
N THR A 42 4.99 -14.25 -4.51
CA THR A 42 4.97 -15.40 -5.42
C THR A 42 3.54 -15.71 -5.82
N ALA A 43 3.27 -15.66 -7.12
CA ALA A 43 2.01 -16.14 -7.69
C ALA A 43 1.95 -17.67 -7.61
N LEU A 44 0.81 -18.22 -7.20
CA LEU A 44 0.62 -19.67 -7.07
C LEU A 44 -0.06 -20.31 -8.30
N CYS A 45 -0.57 -19.49 -9.20
CA CYS A 45 -1.14 -19.90 -10.48
C CYS A 45 -0.95 -18.78 -11.51
N ALA A 46 -0.98 -19.14 -12.80
CA ALA A 46 -0.90 -18.17 -13.90
C ALA A 46 -2.21 -17.38 -14.05
N ASN A 47 -3.36 -18.07 -13.91
CA ASN A 47 -4.69 -17.49 -14.01
C ASN A 47 -5.48 -17.83 -12.75
N THR A 48 -6.24 -16.87 -12.24
CA THR A 48 -7.19 -17.08 -11.16
C THR A 48 -8.57 -17.48 -11.69
N SER A 49 -9.37 -18.09 -10.83
CA SER A 49 -10.77 -18.45 -11.07
C SER A 49 -11.70 -17.61 -10.20
N ALA A 50 -12.80 -17.13 -10.78
CA ALA A 50 -13.81 -16.33 -10.10
C ALA A 50 -14.77 -17.19 -9.27
N THR A 51 -15.20 -16.67 -8.12
CA THR A 51 -16.25 -17.22 -7.25
C THR A 51 -17.20 -16.12 -6.80
N PRO A 52 -18.48 -16.12 -7.22
CA PRO A 52 -19.10 -17.10 -8.13
C PRO A 52 -18.47 -17.08 -9.54
N ASN A 53 -18.68 -18.15 -10.32
CA ASN A 53 -18.14 -18.28 -11.68
C ASN A 53 -19.09 -17.76 -12.77
N ASN A 54 -20.28 -17.29 -12.37
CA ASN A 54 -21.30 -16.74 -13.24
C ASN A 54 -21.99 -15.59 -12.53
N VAL A 55 -22.44 -14.61 -13.32
CA VAL A 55 -23.21 -13.46 -12.85
C VAL A 55 -24.52 -13.34 -13.62
N THR A 56 -25.51 -12.72 -13.00
CA THR A 56 -26.82 -12.50 -13.63
C THR A 56 -26.85 -11.14 -14.32
N LEU A 57 -27.49 -11.04 -15.49
CA LEU A 57 -27.70 -9.78 -16.20
C LEU A 57 -28.39 -8.74 -15.28
N GLY A 58 -27.86 -7.52 -15.26
CA GLY A 58 -28.36 -6.42 -14.44
C GLY A 58 -28.04 -6.51 -12.94
N SER A 59 -27.36 -7.56 -12.49
CA SER A 59 -27.04 -7.73 -11.07
C SER A 59 -25.91 -6.82 -10.59
N ASN A 60 -25.84 -6.65 -9.28
CA ASN A 60 -24.70 -6.05 -8.57
C ASN A 60 -24.16 -7.10 -7.60
N GLY A 61 -22.86 -7.09 -7.36
CA GLY A 61 -22.27 -8.09 -6.49
C GLY A 61 -20.77 -7.99 -6.41
N GLN A 62 -20.15 -9.06 -5.93
CA GLN A 62 -18.72 -9.16 -5.71
C GLN A 62 -18.22 -10.56 -6.07
N GLU A 63 -17.02 -10.66 -6.62
CA GLU A 63 -16.38 -11.93 -6.94
C GLU A 63 -15.05 -12.06 -6.22
N THR A 64 -14.73 -13.29 -5.83
CA THR A 64 -13.42 -13.67 -5.30
C THR A 64 -12.59 -14.27 -6.42
N PHE A 65 -11.33 -13.87 -6.56
CA PHE A 65 -10.40 -14.50 -7.48
C PHE A 65 -9.29 -15.20 -6.68
N SER A 66 -9.13 -16.49 -6.91
CA SER A 66 -8.18 -17.39 -6.25
C SER A 66 -7.66 -18.42 -7.26
N CYS A 67 -6.71 -19.27 -6.90
CA CYS A 67 -6.24 -20.29 -7.85
C CYS A 67 -7.25 -21.43 -8.08
N ASP A 68 -8.16 -21.66 -7.14
CA ASP A 68 -9.23 -22.65 -7.26
C ASP A 68 -10.54 -22.10 -6.66
N SER A 69 -11.57 -21.93 -7.50
CA SER A 69 -12.87 -21.42 -7.09
C SER A 69 -13.65 -22.38 -6.18
N ALA A 70 -13.34 -23.68 -6.20
CA ALA A 70 -13.95 -24.65 -5.30
C ALA A 70 -13.33 -24.58 -3.88
N ALA A 71 -12.12 -24.06 -3.76
CA ALA A 71 -11.35 -24.05 -2.52
C ALA A 71 -10.52 -22.76 -2.34
N PRO A 72 -11.14 -21.57 -2.34
CA PRO A 72 -10.44 -20.28 -2.36
C PRO A 72 -9.60 -20.03 -1.10
N THR A 73 -9.93 -20.66 0.02
CA THR A 73 -9.20 -20.47 1.30
C THR A 73 -7.93 -21.30 1.41
N THR A 74 -7.83 -22.39 0.64
CA THR A 74 -6.67 -23.31 0.65
C THR A 74 -5.84 -23.24 -0.62
N HIS A 75 -6.35 -22.62 -1.69
CA HIS A 75 -5.64 -22.35 -2.94
C HIS A 75 -5.59 -20.85 -3.24
N PRO A 76 -4.79 -20.08 -2.47
CA PRO A 76 -4.70 -18.63 -2.61
C PRO A 76 -4.09 -18.22 -3.95
N ALA A 77 -4.39 -17.02 -4.42
CA ALA A 77 -3.83 -16.50 -5.67
C ALA A 77 -2.31 -16.28 -5.62
N PHE A 78 -1.82 -15.77 -4.48
CA PHE A 78 -0.40 -15.50 -4.26
C PHE A 78 -0.05 -15.52 -2.78
N THR A 79 1.25 -15.57 -2.48
CA THR A 79 1.80 -15.47 -1.13
C THR A 79 2.82 -14.36 -1.02
N THR A 80 3.00 -13.87 0.20
CA THR A 80 4.12 -13.00 0.59
C THR A 80 4.91 -13.68 1.69
N ASN A 81 6.24 -13.81 1.52
CA ASN A 81 7.13 -14.51 2.47
C ASN A 81 7.78 -13.57 3.50
N GLY A 82 7.28 -12.34 3.58
CA GLY A 82 7.73 -11.25 4.45
C GLY A 82 6.86 -10.02 4.18
N ALA A 83 7.09 -8.93 4.91
CA ALA A 83 6.48 -7.66 4.53
C ALA A 83 7.07 -7.18 3.20
N VAL A 84 6.22 -6.77 2.26
CA VAL A 84 6.63 -6.26 0.94
C VAL A 84 5.92 -4.93 0.67
N VAL A 85 6.64 -4.03 0.01
CA VAL A 85 6.04 -2.83 -0.60
C VAL A 85 6.02 -3.08 -2.08
N VAL A 86 4.83 -3.01 -2.69
CA VAL A 86 4.61 -3.33 -4.09
C VAL A 86 3.73 -2.26 -4.74
N THR A 87 3.93 -2.05 -6.03
CA THR A 87 3.13 -1.14 -6.86
C THR A 87 2.39 -1.97 -7.91
N PRO A 88 1.06 -2.12 -7.79
CA PRO A 88 0.26 -2.85 -8.75
C PRO A 88 0.09 -2.05 -10.05
N THR A 89 0.08 -2.75 -11.18
CA THR A 89 -0.40 -2.25 -12.47
C THR A 89 -1.66 -3.03 -12.82
N VAL A 90 -2.79 -2.35 -12.95
CA VAL A 90 -4.10 -2.95 -13.23
C VAL A 90 -4.51 -2.66 -14.67
N THR A 91 -4.69 -3.70 -15.47
CA THR A 91 -5.10 -3.57 -16.88
C THR A 91 -6.42 -4.28 -17.13
N GLY A 92 -7.29 -3.70 -17.97
CA GLY A 92 -8.59 -4.30 -18.32
C GLY A 92 -9.67 -4.21 -17.22
N TYR A 93 -9.36 -3.65 -16.05
CA TYR A 93 -10.34 -3.44 -14.98
C TYR A 93 -11.26 -2.26 -15.30
N ALA A 94 -12.33 -2.56 -16.00
CA ALA A 94 -13.30 -1.58 -16.50
C ALA A 94 -14.73 -1.93 -16.08
N ALA A 95 -15.66 -1.00 -16.31
CA ALA A 95 -17.09 -1.26 -16.11
C ALA A 95 -17.50 -2.57 -16.79
N PRO A 96 -18.35 -3.39 -16.16
CA PRO A 96 -19.15 -3.14 -14.95
C PRO A 96 -18.41 -3.27 -13.60
N TYR A 97 -17.10 -3.52 -13.54
CA TYR A 97 -16.40 -3.46 -12.26
C TYR A 97 -16.40 -2.04 -11.69
N ASN A 98 -16.60 -1.93 -10.38
CA ASN A 98 -16.52 -0.67 -9.66
C ASN A 98 -15.04 -0.25 -9.56
N ALA A 99 -14.70 0.94 -10.05
CA ALA A 99 -13.34 1.50 -10.07
C ALA A 99 -12.65 1.57 -8.69
N THR A 100 -13.43 1.58 -7.61
CA THR A 100 -12.95 1.56 -6.22
C THR A 100 -13.13 0.21 -5.52
N GLY A 101 -13.66 -0.77 -6.24
CA GLY A 101 -14.10 -2.06 -5.74
C GLY A 101 -13.07 -3.18 -5.76
N LEU A 102 -11.81 -2.93 -6.11
CA LEU A 102 -10.76 -3.95 -6.18
C LEU A 102 -9.93 -3.99 -4.90
N PHE A 103 -9.84 -5.17 -4.30
CA PHE A 103 -9.14 -5.41 -3.03
C PHE A 103 -8.33 -6.69 -3.10
N VAL A 104 -7.26 -6.76 -2.30
CA VAL A 104 -6.71 -8.03 -1.81
C VAL A 104 -7.19 -8.29 -0.40
N PHE A 105 -7.29 -9.55 0.01
CA PHE A 105 -7.62 -9.94 1.38
C PHE A 105 -6.92 -11.25 1.76
N ILE A 106 -6.80 -11.52 3.06
CA ILE A 106 -6.13 -12.72 3.57
C ILE A 106 -7.01 -13.93 3.27
N ALA A 107 -6.50 -14.87 2.47
CA ALA A 107 -7.26 -15.97 1.89
C ALA A 107 -7.90 -16.89 2.95
N ASN A 108 -7.17 -17.20 4.02
CA ASN A 108 -7.61 -18.01 5.16
C ASN A 108 -8.00 -17.17 6.38
N GLY A 109 -8.35 -15.89 6.17
CA GLY A 109 -8.80 -15.01 7.24
C GLY A 109 -10.18 -15.39 7.79
N ALA A 110 -10.53 -14.85 8.96
CA ALA A 110 -11.79 -15.12 9.65
C ALA A 110 -13.04 -14.74 8.84
N VAL A 111 -12.93 -13.72 7.96
CA VAL A 111 -13.98 -13.24 7.07
C VAL A 111 -13.46 -13.25 5.64
N ASN A 112 -14.02 -14.12 4.80
CA ASN A 112 -13.60 -14.36 3.42
C ASN A 112 -14.74 -14.24 2.40
N THR A 113 -15.97 -13.99 2.85
CA THR A 113 -17.17 -13.76 2.02
C THR A 113 -17.80 -12.40 2.32
N GLY A 114 -18.82 -12.03 1.55
CA GLY A 114 -19.47 -10.73 1.67
C GLY A 114 -18.64 -9.59 1.07
N THR A 115 -18.77 -8.39 1.67
CA THR A 115 -18.16 -7.15 1.16
C THR A 115 -16.64 -7.20 1.13
N CYS A 116 -16.03 -6.89 -0.01
CA CYS A 116 -14.60 -6.93 -0.25
C CYS A 116 -13.83 -6.15 0.83
N SER A 117 -14.29 -4.94 1.17
CA SER A 117 -13.66 -4.09 2.19
C SER A 117 -13.80 -4.57 3.63
N SER A 118 -14.74 -5.49 3.90
CA SER A 118 -14.92 -6.06 5.26
C SER A 118 -14.22 -7.40 5.45
N ARG A 119 -13.57 -7.95 4.42
CA ARG A 119 -12.81 -9.21 4.54
C ARG A 119 -11.58 -9.01 5.39
N THR A 120 -11.10 -10.09 6.02
CA THR A 120 -9.94 -10.03 6.90
C THR A 120 -8.70 -9.55 6.14
N GLY A 121 -8.08 -8.47 6.64
CA GLY A 121 -6.91 -7.85 6.01
C GLY A 121 -7.19 -7.19 4.66
N ALA A 122 -8.46 -6.90 4.34
CA ALA A 122 -8.84 -6.28 3.08
C ALA A 122 -8.09 -4.95 2.87
N THR A 123 -7.36 -4.86 1.76
CA THR A 123 -6.65 -3.66 1.36
C THR A 123 -6.98 -3.34 -0.09
N ARG A 124 -7.39 -2.09 -0.34
CA ARG A 124 -7.78 -1.64 -1.68
C ARG A 124 -6.55 -1.62 -2.59
N ILE A 125 -6.70 -2.17 -3.80
CA ILE A 125 -5.71 -2.04 -4.86
C ILE A 125 -5.98 -0.73 -5.60
N ASN A 126 -4.99 0.14 -5.62
CA ASN A 126 -5.02 1.38 -6.39
C ASN A 126 -3.95 1.27 -7.47
N ASP A 127 -4.35 1.33 -8.74
CA ASP A 127 -3.43 1.24 -9.87
C ASP A 127 -2.31 2.28 -9.77
N GLY A 128 -1.07 1.83 -9.94
CA GLY A 128 0.13 2.65 -9.87
C GLY A 128 0.48 3.22 -8.49
N GLN A 129 -0.24 2.86 -7.42
CA GLN A 129 0.04 3.35 -6.08
C GLN A 129 0.66 2.26 -5.20
N SER A 130 1.83 2.55 -4.63
CA SER A 130 2.52 1.60 -3.76
C SER A 130 1.70 1.27 -2.52
N MET A 131 1.73 0.01 -2.11
CA MET A 131 1.05 -0.50 -0.93
C MET A 131 1.90 -1.54 -0.20
N ALA A 132 1.74 -1.60 1.13
CA ALA A 132 2.40 -2.60 1.95
C ALA A 132 1.50 -3.82 2.15
N LEU A 133 2.05 -5.01 1.94
CA LEU A 133 1.40 -6.27 2.26
C LEU A 133 2.23 -6.99 3.33
N THR A 134 1.55 -7.49 4.36
CA THR A 134 2.16 -8.33 5.40
C THR A 134 2.39 -9.73 4.88
N GLN A 135 3.20 -10.54 5.58
CA GLN A 135 3.41 -11.95 5.28
C GLN A 135 2.10 -12.73 5.43
N ASN A 136 1.50 -13.17 4.32
CA ASN A 136 0.23 -13.89 4.30
C ASN A 136 0.02 -14.60 2.96
N SER A 137 -1.07 -15.39 2.90
CA SER A 137 -1.67 -15.88 1.67
C SER A 137 -2.84 -14.99 1.27
N TRP A 138 -2.96 -14.65 0.00
CA TRP A 138 -3.86 -13.59 -0.45
C TRP A 138 -4.72 -14.02 -1.63
N ASN A 139 -5.93 -13.46 -1.67
CA ASN A 139 -6.87 -13.53 -2.78
C ASN A 139 -7.32 -12.13 -3.19
N TYR A 140 -7.91 -12.02 -4.38
CA TYR A 140 -8.52 -10.77 -4.84
C TYR A 140 -10.03 -10.78 -4.61
N CYS A 141 -10.61 -9.61 -4.42
CA CYS A 141 -12.03 -9.39 -4.43
C CYS A 141 -12.35 -8.17 -5.29
N ALA A 142 -13.27 -8.29 -6.24
CA ALA A 142 -13.75 -7.18 -7.05
C ALA A 142 -15.25 -6.99 -6.87
N LYS A 143 -15.68 -5.73 -6.71
CA LYS A 143 -17.09 -5.34 -6.78
C LYS A 143 -17.48 -5.01 -8.21
N TYR A 144 -18.66 -5.44 -8.63
CA TYR A 144 -19.27 -5.10 -9.91
C TYR A 144 -20.68 -4.56 -9.73
N GLU A 145 -21.11 -3.76 -10.69
CA GLU A 145 -22.40 -3.09 -10.72
C GLU A 145 -23.01 -3.15 -12.11
N ILE A 146 -24.31 -3.45 -12.18
CA ILE A 146 -25.13 -3.42 -13.39
C ILE A 146 -24.49 -4.24 -14.52
N VAL A 147 -24.37 -5.56 -14.31
CA VAL A 147 -23.80 -6.48 -15.31
C VAL A 147 -24.52 -6.32 -16.65
N GLY A 148 -23.76 -6.10 -17.73
CA GLY A 148 -24.28 -5.99 -19.09
C GLY A 148 -24.39 -7.33 -19.83
N LEU A 149 -24.81 -7.28 -21.10
CA LEU A 149 -24.98 -8.48 -21.94
C LEU A 149 -23.68 -9.26 -22.18
N THR A 150 -22.53 -8.59 -22.06
CA THR A 150 -21.20 -9.20 -22.23
C THR A 150 -20.62 -9.78 -20.94
N GLY A 151 -21.34 -9.70 -19.82
CA GLY A 151 -20.83 -10.13 -18.51
C GLY A 151 -19.76 -9.20 -17.96
N LEU A 152 -18.83 -9.77 -17.19
CA LEU A 152 -17.68 -9.07 -16.60
C LEU A 152 -16.44 -9.29 -17.48
N PRO A 153 -15.66 -8.24 -17.80
CA PRO A 153 -14.45 -8.37 -18.59
C PRO A 153 -13.34 -9.09 -17.80
N GLN A 154 -12.34 -9.61 -18.51
CA GLN A 154 -11.10 -10.04 -17.88
C GLN A 154 -10.24 -8.83 -17.53
N PHE A 155 -9.51 -8.90 -16.42
CA PHE A 155 -8.50 -7.94 -16.02
C PHE A 155 -7.25 -8.64 -15.48
N THR A 156 -6.15 -7.90 -15.40
CA THR A 156 -4.87 -8.38 -14.89
C THR A 156 -4.36 -7.44 -13.81
N VAL A 157 -3.77 -8.00 -12.75
CA VAL A 157 -3.02 -7.27 -11.73
C VAL A 157 -1.57 -7.75 -11.77
N THR A 158 -0.67 -6.88 -12.20
CA THR A 158 0.77 -7.13 -12.19
C THR A 158 1.38 -6.45 -10.96
N TRP A 159 2.20 -7.14 -10.19
CA TRP A 159 2.85 -6.58 -9.01
C TRP A 159 4.31 -6.26 -9.29
N ASN A 160 4.70 -5.00 -9.09
CA ASN A 160 6.07 -4.54 -9.23
C ASN A 160 6.66 -4.23 -7.85
N LEU A 161 7.90 -4.65 -7.60
CA LEU A 161 8.67 -4.31 -6.40
C LEU A 161 9.34 -2.93 -6.55
#